data_AF-A0A5E5A8C8-F1
#
_entry.id   AF-A0A5E5A8C8-F1
#
_cell.length_a   1.000
_cell.length_b   1.000
_cell.length_c   1.000
_cell.angle_alpha   90.00
_cell.angle_beta   90.00
_cell.angle_gamma   90.00
#
_symmetry.space_group_name_H-M   'P 1'
#
loop_
_entity.id
_entity.type
_entity.pdbx_description
1 polymer ?
#
loop_
_entity_poly.entity_id
_entity_poly.type
_entity_poly.pdbx_seq_one_letter_code
_entity_poly.pdbx_strand_id
1 'polypeptide(L)'
;MGTCHDDGWHKEDIKAAIRKKGINMTKLAKMFGIPPSNVRNACVRPVASGEKAISAFIQVPLYVLWPDRWTPEGQRIRPRYAHKYIGAARFSRKKCKANGGDRK
;
A
#
# COMPACT_ATOMS: atom_id res chain seq x y z
N MET A 1 13.36 -1.84 -24.70
CA MET A 1 12.10 -2.61 -24.77
C MET A 1 11.51 -2.62 -23.36
N GLY A 2 10.33 -2.03 -23.18
CA GLY A 2 9.73 -1.77 -21.86
C GLY A 2 9.21 -3.05 -21.20
N THR A 3 9.49 -3.22 -19.91
CA THR A 3 8.95 -4.32 -19.10
C THR A 3 7.53 -3.94 -18.65
N CYS A 4 6.50 -4.50 -19.29
CA CYS A 4 5.10 -4.35 -18.87
C CYS A 4 4.65 -5.59 -18.09
N HIS A 5 4.87 -5.59 -16.77
CA HIS A 5 4.07 -6.38 -15.84
C HIS A 5 3.09 -5.40 -15.17
N ASP A 6 1.94 -5.19 -15.80
CA ASP A 6 0.84 -4.39 -15.26
C ASP A 6 -0.37 -5.32 -15.08
N ASP A 7 -0.28 -6.27 -14.15
CA ASP A 7 -1.41 -7.13 -13.73
C ASP A 7 -2.44 -6.36 -12.86
N GLY A 8 -2.29 -5.05 -12.72
CA GLY A 8 -3.15 -4.18 -11.91
C GLY A 8 -4.25 -3.47 -12.71
N TRP A 9 -5.05 -2.67 -12.00
CA TRP A 9 -6.06 -1.83 -12.63
C TRP A 9 -5.43 -0.71 -13.46
N HIS A 10 -5.97 -0.46 -14.65
CA HIS A 10 -5.54 0.68 -15.44
C HIS A 10 -5.96 1.99 -14.77
N LYS A 11 -5.14 3.04 -14.92
CA LYS A 11 -5.40 4.38 -14.36
C LYS A 11 -6.79 4.93 -14.72
N GLU A 12 -7.30 4.63 -15.91
CA GLU A 12 -8.62 5.09 -16.35
C GLU A 12 -9.75 4.27 -15.72
N ASP A 13 -9.54 2.99 -15.40
CA ASP A 13 -10.54 2.18 -14.68
C ASP A 13 -10.75 2.67 -13.26
N ILE A 14 -9.67 3.07 -12.58
CA ILE A 14 -9.72 3.70 -11.26
C ILE A 14 -10.50 5.02 -11.34
N LYS A 15 -10.21 5.86 -12.33
CA LYS A 15 -10.95 7.11 -12.56
C LYS A 15 -12.42 6.83 -12.88
N ALA A 16 -12.70 5.85 -13.72
CA ALA A 16 -14.05 5.47 -14.10
C ALA A 16 -14.83 4.98 -12.88
N ALA A 17 -14.25 4.15 -12.02
CA ALA A 17 -14.87 3.71 -10.77
C ALA A 17 -15.19 4.87 -9.83
N ILE A 18 -14.29 5.85 -9.71
CA ILE A 18 -14.53 7.06 -8.91
C ILE A 18 -15.70 7.87 -9.51
N ARG A 19 -15.73 8.05 -10.83
CA ARG A 19 -16.78 8.80 -11.54
C ARG A 19 -18.13 8.08 -11.52
N LYS A 20 -18.15 6.74 -11.58
CA LYS A 20 -19.35 5.91 -11.46
C LYS A 20 -20.02 6.07 -10.10
N LYS A 21 -19.25 6.33 -9.04
CA LYS A 21 -19.79 6.68 -7.71
C LYS A 21 -20.23 8.15 -7.60
N GLY A 22 -20.19 8.93 -8.69
CA GLY A 22 -20.71 10.30 -8.74
C GLY A 22 -19.83 11.36 -8.08
N ILE A 23 -18.56 11.05 -7.77
CA ILE A 23 -17.63 12.01 -7.19
C ILE A 23 -16.42 12.28 -8.09
N ASN A 24 -15.70 13.36 -7.78
CA ASN A 24 -14.44 13.70 -8.44
C ASN A 24 -13.24 13.43 -7.51
N MET A 25 -12.04 13.26 -8.06
CA MET A 25 -10.81 13.03 -7.29
C MET A 25 -10.54 14.14 -6.26
N THR A 26 -10.87 15.39 -6.58
CA THR A 26 -10.73 16.50 -5.63
C THR A 26 -11.71 16.38 -4.47
N LYS A 27 -12.94 15.92 -4.73
CA LYS A 27 -13.96 15.70 -3.68
C LYS A 27 -13.56 14.52 -2.79
N LEU A 28 -13.05 13.45 -3.40
CA LEU A 28 -12.42 12.33 -2.68
C LEU A 28 -11.33 12.83 -1.73
N ALA A 29 -10.37 13.61 -2.24
CA ALA A 29 -9.27 14.14 -1.45
C ALA A 29 -9.76 14.96 -0.23
N LYS A 30 -10.77 15.81 -0.44
CA LYS A 30 -11.40 16.61 0.63
C LYS A 30 -12.06 15.73 1.70
N MET A 31 -12.77 14.66 1.31
CA MET A 31 -13.41 13.74 2.26
C MET A 31 -12.39 13.02 3.16
N PHE A 32 -11.22 12.69 2.61
CA PHE A 32 -10.13 12.04 3.36
C PHE A 32 -9.15 13.04 4.00
N GLY A 33 -9.35 14.35 3.86
CA GLY A 33 -8.45 15.38 4.40
C GLY A 33 -7.04 15.36 3.80
N ILE A 34 -6.88 14.88 2.57
CA ILE A 34 -5.57 14.80 1.89
C ILE A 34 -5.46 15.78 0.71
N PRO A 35 -4.24 16.16 0.30
CA PRO A 35 -4.04 16.98 -0.90
C PRO A 35 -4.59 16.28 -2.16
N PRO A 36 -5.30 16.98 -3.06
CA PRO A 36 -5.82 16.40 -4.30
C PRO A 36 -4.71 15.94 -5.25
N SER A 37 -3.53 16.55 -5.15
CA SER A 37 -2.32 16.12 -5.84
C SER A 37 -1.92 14.70 -5.46
N ASN A 38 -2.11 14.27 -4.20
CA ASN A 38 -1.76 12.91 -3.76
C ASN A 38 -2.68 11.86 -4.41
N VAL A 39 -3.97 12.17 -4.55
CA VAL A 39 -4.95 11.29 -5.20
C VAL A 39 -4.67 11.16 -6.69
N ARG A 40 -4.41 12.28 -7.39
CA ARG A 40 -4.03 12.27 -8.81
C ARG A 40 -2.72 11.51 -9.03
N ASN A 41 -1.74 11.75 -8.16
CA ASN A 41 -0.43 11.12 -8.26
C ASN A 41 -0.47 9.63 -7.94
N ALA A 42 -1.39 9.15 -7.09
CA ALA A 42 -1.50 7.73 -6.74
C ALA A 42 -1.69 6.82 -7.98
N CYS A 43 -2.39 7.29 -9.01
CA CYS A 43 -2.59 6.54 -10.25
C CYS A 43 -1.33 6.44 -11.13
N VAL A 44 -0.32 7.28 -10.91
CA VAL A 44 0.89 7.34 -11.74
C VAL A 44 2.11 6.83 -10.96
N ARG A 45 2.27 7.31 -9.73
CA ARG A 45 3.42 7.04 -8.85
C ARG A 45 2.94 6.52 -7.49
N PRO A 46 3.79 5.79 -6.74
CA PRO A 46 3.33 5.09 -5.55
C PRO A 46 3.18 6.03 -4.35
N VAL A 47 1.96 6.50 -4.10
CA VAL A 47 1.58 7.43 -3.03
C VAL A 47 0.64 6.74 -2.04
N ALA A 48 1.18 6.31 -0.89
CA ALA A 48 0.45 5.48 0.05
C ALA A 48 -0.86 6.11 0.55
N SER A 49 -0.85 7.40 0.89
CA SER A 49 -2.05 8.08 1.39
C SER A 49 -3.15 8.18 0.34
N GLY A 50 -2.78 8.42 -0.92
CA GLY A 50 -3.74 8.50 -2.03
C GLY A 50 -4.29 7.13 -2.41
N GLU A 51 -3.42 6.11 -2.47
CA GLU A 51 -3.81 4.73 -2.75
C GLU A 51 -4.79 4.20 -1.69
N LYS A 52 -4.52 4.44 -0.39
CA LYS A 52 -5.42 4.07 0.71
C LYS A 52 -6.78 4.75 0.61
N ALA A 53 -6.82 6.04 0.30
CA ALA A 53 -8.08 6.77 0.14
C ALA A 53 -8.90 6.23 -1.05
N ILE A 54 -8.25 5.92 -2.17
CA ILE A 54 -8.91 5.34 -3.35
C ILE A 54 -9.44 3.94 -3.03
N SER A 55 -8.63 3.09 -2.40
CA SER A 55 -9.03 1.73 -1.99
C SER A 55 -10.23 1.75 -1.05
N ALA A 56 -10.20 2.58 -0.01
CA ALA A 56 -11.30 2.74 0.93
C ALA A 56 -12.58 3.25 0.24
N PHE A 57 -12.44 4.13 -0.75
CA PHE A 57 -13.59 4.68 -1.47
C PHE A 57 -14.20 3.69 -2.46
N ILE A 58 -13.38 2.98 -3.25
CA ILE A 58 -13.88 1.99 -4.22
C ILE A 58 -14.32 0.72 -3.49
N GLN A 59 -13.86 0.48 -2.26
CA GLN A 59 -14.02 -0.74 -1.47
C GLN A 59 -13.34 -1.96 -2.10
N VAL A 60 -12.23 -1.70 -2.80
CA VAL A 60 -11.37 -2.73 -3.41
C VAL A 60 -10.02 -2.67 -2.71
N PRO A 61 -9.46 -3.81 -2.27
CA PRO A 61 -8.20 -3.80 -1.54
C PRO A 61 -7.04 -3.35 -2.42
N LEU A 62 -6.02 -2.76 -1.78
CA LEU A 62 -4.88 -2.13 -2.44
C LEU A 62 -4.12 -3.08 -3.38
N TYR A 63 -3.97 -4.35 -3.00
CA TYR A 63 -3.27 -5.37 -3.78
C TYR A 63 -4.01 -5.75 -5.07
N VAL A 64 -5.34 -5.56 -5.15
CA VAL A 64 -6.11 -5.80 -6.38
C VAL A 64 -5.94 -4.63 -7.34
N LEU A 65 -5.90 -3.40 -6.83
CA LEU A 65 -5.68 -2.21 -7.66
C LEU A 65 -4.23 -2.14 -8.17
N TRP A 66 -3.27 -2.45 -7.29
CA TRP A 66 -1.84 -2.36 -7.56
C TRP A 66 -1.08 -3.56 -6.98
N PRO A 67 -1.11 -4.73 -7.64
CA PRO A 67 -0.48 -5.96 -7.15
C PRO A 67 1.04 -5.84 -7.00
N ASP A 68 1.69 -5.05 -7.86
CA ASP A 68 3.13 -4.77 -7.79
C ASP A 68 3.54 -3.95 -6.54
N ARG A 69 2.60 -3.17 -5.98
CA ARG A 69 2.90 -2.18 -4.93
C ARG A 69 2.50 -2.61 -3.54
N TRP A 70 1.53 -3.52 -3.41
CA TRP A 70 0.93 -3.89 -2.14
C TRP A 70 0.80 -5.40 -2.00
N THR A 71 1.11 -5.91 -0.82
CA THR A 71 0.84 -7.30 -0.45
C THR A 71 -0.62 -7.48 -0.03
N PRO A 72 -1.14 -8.72 -0.02
CA PRO A 72 -2.46 -9.03 0.53
C PRO A 72 -2.64 -8.58 1.98
N GLU A 73 -1.56 -8.50 2.78
CA GLU A 73 -1.62 -7.99 4.16
C GLU A 73 -1.68 -6.45 4.24
N GLY A 74 -1.79 -5.76 3.10
CA GLY A 74 -1.80 -4.30 3.05
C GLY A 74 -0.45 -3.67 3.39
N GLN A 75 0.65 -4.42 3.25
CA GLN A 75 2.00 -3.89 3.38
C GLN A 75 2.48 -3.40 2.01
N ARG A 76 3.20 -2.27 2.00
CA ARG A 76 3.74 -1.72 0.75
C ARG A 76 5.03 -2.44 0.38
N ILE A 77 5.06 -2.99 -0.83
CA ILE A 77 6.24 -3.64 -1.41
C ILE A 77 7.25 -2.53 -1.77
N ARG A 78 8.40 -2.49 -1.09
CA ARG A 78 9.49 -1.54 -1.35
C ARG A 78 10.81 -2.29 -1.56
N PRO A 79 11.07 -2.86 -2.74
CA PRO A 79 12.31 -3.57 -3.00
C PRO A 79 13.32 -2.59 -3.58
N ARG A 80 13.82 -1.64 -2.78
CA ARG A 80 14.94 -0.79 -3.23
C ARG A 80 16.26 -1.08 -2.51
N TYR A 81 16.20 -1.55 -1.27
CA TYR A 81 17.37 -1.88 -0.45
C TYR A 81 17.22 -3.16 0.37
N ALA A 82 16.09 -3.88 0.23
CA ALA A 82 15.82 -5.08 1.03
C ALA A 82 16.97 -6.10 0.93
N HIS A 83 17.44 -6.40 -0.30
CA HIS A 83 18.57 -7.30 -0.53
C HIS A 83 19.88 -6.87 0.14
N LYS A 84 20.08 -5.57 0.44
CA LYS A 84 21.29 -5.09 1.13
C LYS A 84 21.33 -5.48 2.62
N TYR A 85 20.20 -5.86 3.22
CA TYR A 85 20.10 -6.18 4.65
C TYR A 85 19.72 -7.64 4.94
N ILE A 86 19.50 -8.48 3.91
CA ILE A 86 19.17 -9.92 4.06
C ILE A 86 20.27 -10.69 4.83
N GLY A 87 21.50 -10.18 4.88
CA GLY A 87 22.61 -10.77 5.65
C GLY A 87 22.68 -10.38 7.14
N ALA A 88 22.11 -9.25 7.55
CA ALA A 88 22.33 -8.71 8.91
C ALA A 88 21.40 -9.33 9.98
N ALA A 89 20.22 -9.82 9.59
CA ALA A 89 19.20 -10.33 10.53
C ALA A 89 19.38 -11.81 10.92
N ARG A 90 20.50 -12.46 10.58
CA ARG A 90 20.72 -13.89 10.87
C ARG A 90 21.27 -14.16 12.29
N PHE A 91 21.56 -13.11 13.08
CA PHE A 91 22.15 -13.23 14.43
C PHE A 91 21.28 -12.65 15.56
N SER A 92 19.97 -12.92 15.59
CA SER A 92 19.20 -12.75 16.84
C SER A 92 18.25 -13.92 17.02
N ARG A 93 18.83 -15.07 17.40
CA ARG A 93 18.08 -16.22 17.89
C ARG A 93 18.50 -16.48 19.34
N LYS A 94 17.53 -16.34 20.24
CA LYS A 94 17.46 -16.83 21.64
C LYS A 94 18.19 -16.03 22.74
N LYS A 95 17.39 -15.39 23.61
CA LYS A 95 17.16 -15.82 25.01
C LYS A 95 16.08 -14.95 25.66
N CYS A 96 14.87 -15.47 25.81
CA CYS A 96 14.01 -15.08 26.92
C CYS A 96 13.98 -16.29 27.86
N LYS A 97 14.70 -16.18 28.98
CA LYS A 97 14.71 -17.20 30.03
C LYS A 97 13.38 -17.17 30.79
N ALA A 98 12.97 -18.35 31.22
CA ALA A 98 11.77 -18.63 32.01
C ALA A 98 11.67 -17.76 33.28
N ASN A 99 10.48 -17.26 33.56
CA ASN A 99 10.12 -16.76 34.89
C ASN A 99 9.63 -17.94 35.73
N GLY A 100 10.47 -18.44 36.63
CA GLY A 100 10.05 -19.26 37.76
C GLY A 100 9.61 -18.32 38.88
N GLY A 101 8.33 -18.37 39.24
CA GLY A 101 7.85 -17.72 40.45
C GLY A 101 8.27 -18.52 41.67
N ASP A 102 8.53 -17.83 42.78
CA ASP A 102 8.49 -18.47 44.08
C ASP A 102 7.96 -17.50 45.13
N ARG A 103 7.13 -18.07 46.01
CA ARG A 103 6.37 -17.42 47.07
C ARG A 103 7.22 -17.44 48.34
N LYS A 104 7.36 -16.31 49.04
CA LYS A 104 7.11 -16.25 50.49
C LYS A 104 7.02 -14.82 50.97
#